data_AF-A0A349NDQ0-F1
#
_entry.id   AF-A0A349NDQ0-F1
#
_cell.length_a   1.000
_cell.length_b   1.000
_cell.length_c   1.000
_cell.angle_alpha   90.00
_cell.angle_beta   90.00
_cell.angle_gamma   90.00
#
_symmetry.space_group_name_H-M   'P 1'
#
loop_
_entity.id
_entity.type
_entity.pdbx_description
1 polymer ?
#
loop_
_entity_poly.entity_id
_entity_poly.type
_entity_poly.pdbx_seq_one_letter_code
_entity_poly.pdbx_strand_id
1 'polypeptide(L)'
;MIISRIIAYLVILVFSRHLCADALHVVQEEDGQTLSVFRDGSSDAILVQHSRDDHRPYIHPIVSPDGQGTLTEYSPGHHPHQTGLYWGFTRINGRDFFHNPANG
;
A
#
# COMPACT_ATOMS: atom_id res chain seq x y z
N MET A 1 -6.28 -13.83 46.69
CA MET A 1 -5.85 -12.47 46.26
C MET A 1 -4.53 -12.44 45.48
N ILE A 2 -3.54 -13.31 45.76
CA ILE A 2 -2.22 -13.28 45.07
C ILE A 2 -2.28 -13.82 43.63
N ILE A 3 -3.01 -14.91 43.40
CA ILE A 3 -3.13 -15.57 42.08
C ILE A 3 -3.81 -14.66 41.04
N SER A 4 -4.83 -13.90 41.46
CA SER A 4 -5.53 -12.94 40.58
C SER A 4 -4.64 -11.79 40.14
N ARG A 5 -3.69 -11.35 40.98
CA ARG A 5 -2.72 -10.32 40.61
C ARG A 5 -1.69 -10.84 39.61
N ILE A 6 -1.23 -12.08 39.76
CA ILE A 6 -0.28 -12.71 38.83
C ILE A 6 -0.91 -12.85 37.43
N ILE A 7 -2.18 -13.26 37.36
CA ILE A 7 -2.91 -13.35 36.08
C ILE A 7 -3.04 -11.97 35.42
N ALA A 8 -3.38 -10.92 36.19
CA ALA A 8 -3.45 -9.55 35.66
C ALA A 8 -2.10 -9.05 35.11
N TYR A 9 -0.98 -9.32 35.78
CA TYR A 9 0.34 -8.95 35.27
C TYR A 9 0.75 -9.76 34.02
N LEU A 10 0.38 -11.04 33.95
CA LEU A 10 0.61 -11.87 32.76
C LEU A 10 -0.19 -11.38 31.55
N VAL A 11 -1.44 -10.94 31.76
CA VAL A 11 -2.28 -10.32 30.72
C VAL A 11 -1.64 -9.03 30.21
N ILE A 12 -1.18 -8.13 31.10
CA ILE A 12 -0.53 -6.87 30.70
C ILE A 12 0.78 -7.12 29.90
N LEU A 13 1.57 -8.12 30.29
CA LEU A 13 2.82 -8.46 29.59
C LEU A 13 2.59 -9.08 28.19
N VAL A 14 1.50 -9.82 27.99
CA VAL A 14 1.14 -10.37 26.66
C VAL A 14 0.64 -9.27 25.72
N PHE A 15 -0.09 -8.26 26.22
CA PHE A 15 -0.59 -7.14 25.40
C PHE A 15 0.48 -6.06 25.07
N SER A 16 1.61 -6.04 25.78
CA SER A 16 2.67 -5.03 25.56
C SER A 16 3.49 -5.24 24.29
N ARG A 17 3.25 -6.32 23.53
CA ARG A 17 4.03 -6.67 22.32
C ARG A 17 3.66 -5.89 21.06
N HIS A 18 2.65 -5.01 21.09
CA HIS A 18 2.15 -4.34 19.88
C HIS A 18 2.48 -2.83 19.78
N LEU A 19 3.47 -2.33 20.53
CA LEU A 19 3.79 -0.90 20.53
C LEU A 19 4.85 -0.48 19.50
N CYS A 20 5.47 -1.41 18.79
CA CYS A 20 6.33 -1.10 17.66
C CYS A 20 5.59 -1.43 16.36
N ALA A 21 5.57 -0.47 15.44
CA ALA A 21 5.16 -0.76 14.07
C ALA A 21 6.12 -1.80 13.47
N ASP A 22 5.56 -2.76 12.75
CA ASP A 22 6.35 -3.73 12.01
C ASP A 22 7.24 -2.99 10.99
N ALA A 23 8.47 -3.47 10.83
CA ALA A 23 9.39 -2.91 9.86
C ALA A 23 8.82 -3.05 8.44
N LEU A 24 9.18 -2.11 7.57
CA LEU A 24 8.75 -2.09 6.18
C LEU A 24 9.94 -2.29 5.27
N HIS A 25 9.75 -3.03 4.20
CA HIS A 25 10.73 -3.18 3.13
C HIS A 25 10.10 -2.90 1.77
N VAL A 26 10.95 -2.50 0.82
CA VAL A 26 10.54 -2.16 -0.54
C VAL A 26 11.17 -3.16 -1.49
N VAL A 27 10.37 -3.69 -2.41
CA VAL A 27 10.82 -4.57 -3.50
C VAL A 27 10.55 -3.87 -4.82
N GLN A 28 11.54 -3.87 -5.70
CA GLN A 28 11.39 -3.45 -7.09
C GLN A 28 11.31 -4.69 -7.97
N GLU A 29 10.35 -4.72 -8.89
CA GLU A 29 10.28 -5.75 -9.93
C GLU A 29 11.40 -5.56 -10.96
N GLU A 30 11.82 -6.65 -11.62
CA GLU A 30 12.96 -6.66 -12.54
C GLU A 30 12.80 -5.69 -13.72
N ASP A 31 11.56 -5.45 -14.17
CA ASP A 31 11.24 -4.51 -15.24
C ASP A 31 11.35 -3.03 -14.83
N GLY A 32 11.53 -2.75 -13.54
CA GLY A 32 11.63 -1.40 -12.98
C GLY A 32 10.32 -0.61 -12.96
N GLN A 33 9.19 -1.20 -13.36
CA GLN A 33 7.90 -0.51 -13.50
C GLN A 33 7.03 -0.57 -12.24
N THR A 34 7.42 -1.38 -11.25
CA THR A 34 6.66 -1.59 -10.02
C THR A 34 7.57 -1.53 -8.80
N LEU A 35 7.13 -0.77 -7.80
CA LEU A 35 7.70 -0.77 -6.45
C LEU A 35 6.61 -1.17 -5.45
N SER A 36 6.87 -2.19 -4.65
CA SER A 36 5.93 -2.75 -3.68
C SER A 36 6.48 -2.59 -2.27
N VAL A 37 5.67 -2.05 -1.37
CA VAL A 37 5.99 -1.93 0.06
C VAL A 37 5.31 -3.04 0.82
N PHE A 38 6.07 -3.76 1.61
CA PHE A 38 5.60 -4.85 2.45
C PHE A 38 5.89 -4.56 3.92
N ARG A 39 5.09 -5.20 4.76
CA ARG A 39 5.35 -5.32 6.18
C ARG A 39 6.14 -6.59 6.44
N ASP A 40 7.14 -6.53 7.32
CA ASP A 40 7.92 -7.72 7.67
C ASP A 40 7.02 -8.85 8.19
N GLY A 41 7.23 -10.05 7.64
CA GLY A 41 6.38 -11.22 7.91
C GLY A 41 5.08 -11.30 7.11
N SER A 42 4.75 -10.30 6.28
CA SER A 42 3.65 -10.34 5.33
C SER A 42 4.15 -10.57 3.90
N SER A 43 3.43 -11.39 3.14
CA SER A 43 3.61 -11.53 1.69
C SER A 43 2.76 -10.56 0.88
N ASP A 44 1.80 -9.88 1.52
CA ASP A 44 0.88 -8.99 0.84
C ASP A 44 1.42 -7.56 0.89
N ALA A 45 1.47 -6.91 -0.27
CA ALA A 45 1.91 -5.52 -0.40
C ALA A 45 0.84 -4.59 0.18
N ILE A 46 1.27 -3.64 1.01
CA ILE A 46 0.40 -2.62 1.62
C ILE A 46 0.35 -1.33 0.80
N LEU A 47 1.32 -1.13 -0.09
CA LEU A 47 1.37 -0.02 -1.03
C LEU A 47 2.10 -0.47 -2.29
N VAL A 48 1.53 -0.22 -3.47
CA VAL A 48 2.21 -0.51 -4.73
C VAL A 48 2.20 0.72 -5.63
N GLN A 49 3.37 1.12 -6.09
CA GLN A 49 3.55 2.13 -7.12
C GLN A 49 3.67 1.44 -8.48
N HIS A 50 2.91 1.93 -9.45
CA HIS A 50 2.98 1.51 -10.84
C HIS A 50 3.42 2.68 -11.73
N SER A 51 4.37 2.42 -12.63
CA SER A 51 4.86 3.38 -13.64
C SER A 51 4.86 2.79 -15.04
N ARG A 52 3.85 1.97 -15.35
CA ARG A 52 3.68 1.30 -16.66
C ARG A 52 3.59 2.31 -17.81
N ASP A 53 4.03 1.89 -19.00
CA ASP A 53 4.05 2.73 -20.20
C ASP A 53 2.67 3.10 -20.76
N ASP A 54 1.62 2.35 -20.40
CA ASP A 54 0.24 2.57 -20.81
C ASP A 54 -0.61 3.31 -19.76
N HIS A 55 -0.05 3.63 -18.59
CA HIS A 55 -0.76 4.32 -17.50
C HIS A 55 -0.04 5.59 -17.05
N ARG A 56 -0.81 6.58 -16.61
CA ARG A 56 -0.29 7.64 -15.74
C ARG A 56 0.22 7.01 -14.44
N PRO A 57 1.44 7.33 -13.96
CA PRO A 57 1.95 6.75 -12.72
C PRO A 57 0.97 6.90 -11.58
N TYR A 58 0.72 5.79 -10.89
CA TYR A 58 -0.28 5.69 -9.84
C TYR A 58 0.19 4.84 -8.69
N ILE A 59 -0.45 5.02 -7.54
CA ILE A 59 -0.29 4.19 -6.36
C ILE A 59 -1.61 3.47 -6.11
N HIS A 60 -1.57 2.15 -6.17
CA HIS A 60 -2.69 1.27 -5.84
C HIS A 60 -2.16 -0.17 -5.67
N PRO A 61 -2.55 -0.90 -4.61
CA PRO A 61 -3.39 -0.45 -3.50
C PRO A 61 -2.66 0.53 -2.58
N ILE A 62 -3.42 1.24 -1.74
CA ILE A 62 -2.97 1.80 -0.47
C ILE A 62 -3.84 1.15 0.60
N VAL A 63 -3.28 0.23 1.38
CA VAL A 63 -3.99 -0.47 2.46
C VAL A 63 -4.03 0.42 3.69
N SER A 64 -5.18 0.46 4.39
CA SER A 64 -5.32 1.21 5.63
C SER A 64 -4.37 0.68 6.72
N PRO A 65 -3.92 1.51 7.68
CA PRO A 65 -2.99 1.07 8.73
C PRO A 65 -3.48 -0.13 9.55
N ASP A 66 -4.80 -0.27 9.73
CA ASP A 66 -5.47 -1.39 10.41
C ASP A 66 -5.68 -2.64 9.52
N GLY A 67 -5.31 -2.56 8.24
CA GLY A 67 -5.46 -3.64 7.26
C GLY A 67 -6.89 -3.96 6.85
N GLN A 68 -7.89 -3.19 7.32
CA GLN A 68 -9.31 -3.51 7.10
C GLN A 68 -9.88 -2.98 5.80
N GLY A 69 -9.14 -2.16 5.05
CA GLY A 69 -9.62 -1.58 3.81
C GLY A 69 -8.51 -1.15 2.86
N THR A 70 -8.91 -0.88 1.62
CA THR A 70 -8.06 -0.26 0.61
C THR A 70 -8.57 1.14 0.33
N LEU A 71 -7.70 2.13 0.45
CA LEU A 71 -8.02 3.57 0.33
C LEU A 71 -8.09 4.06 -1.13
N THR A 72 -7.85 3.18 -2.08
CA THR A 72 -7.74 3.47 -3.52
C THR A 72 -8.43 2.38 -4.32
N GLU A 73 -9.05 2.73 -5.44
CA GLU A 73 -9.66 1.76 -6.35
C GLU A 73 -8.93 1.73 -7.70
N TYR A 74 -9.07 0.62 -8.42
CA TYR A 74 -8.57 0.47 -9.79
C TYR A 74 -9.76 0.32 -10.75
N SER A 75 -9.96 1.32 -11.60
CA SER A 75 -11.01 1.38 -12.63
C SER A 75 -12.41 0.98 -12.14
N PRO A 76 -12.93 1.58 -11.05
CA PRO A 76 -14.26 1.25 -10.54
C PRO A 76 -15.34 1.61 -11.58
N GLY A 77 -16.46 0.88 -11.59
CA GLY A 77 -17.48 0.98 -12.64
C GLY A 77 -18.08 2.39 -12.85
N HIS A 78 -18.12 3.22 -11.81
CA HIS A 78 -18.59 4.62 -11.91
C HIS A 78 -17.52 5.62 -12.40
N HIS A 79 -16.25 5.22 -12.45
CA HIS A 79 -15.11 6.05 -12.85
C HIS A 79 -14.01 5.18 -13.50
N PRO A 80 -14.23 4.62 -14.71
CA PRO A 80 -13.36 3.59 -15.29
C PRO A 80 -11.93 4.07 -15.58
N HIS A 81 -11.76 5.39 -15.80
CA HIS A 81 -10.46 6.02 -16.04
C HIS A 81 -9.67 6.30 -14.75
N GLN A 82 -10.17 5.92 -13.58
CA GLN A 82 -9.54 6.22 -12.29
C GLN A 82 -8.73 5.02 -11.79
N THR A 83 -7.40 5.15 -11.70
CA THR A 83 -6.51 4.10 -11.20
C THR A 83 -5.72 4.64 -10.01
N GLY A 84 -6.24 4.43 -8.81
CA GLY A 84 -5.62 4.79 -7.54
C GLY A 84 -5.30 6.27 -7.34
N LEU A 85 -4.20 6.54 -6.63
CA LEU A 85 -3.67 7.88 -6.44
C LEU A 85 -2.63 8.19 -7.51
N TYR A 86 -2.95 9.10 -8.42
CA TYR A 86 -2.00 9.57 -9.41
C TYR A 86 -0.87 10.40 -8.80
N TRP A 87 0.34 10.22 -9.33
CA TRP A 87 1.49 11.04 -8.98
C TRP A 87 2.39 11.25 -10.20
N GLY A 88 3.41 12.09 -10.06
CA GLY A 88 4.30 12.48 -11.16
C GLY A 88 3.84 13.71 -11.94
N PHE A 89 4.79 14.39 -12.59
CA PHE A 89 4.52 15.56 -13.42
C PHE A 89 4.01 15.14 -14.80
N THR A 90 3.16 15.98 -15.40
CA THR A 90 2.76 15.79 -16.80
C THR A 90 3.89 16.20 -17.74
N ARG A 91 3.98 15.57 -18.92
CA ARG A 91 4.92 15.93 -20.00
C ARG A 91 6.42 15.79 -19.69
N ILE A 92 6.80 15.02 -18.67
CA ILE A 92 8.21 14.62 -18.48
C ILE A 92 8.65 13.81 -19.69
N ASN A 93 9.82 14.13 -20.27
CA ASN A 93 10.40 13.43 -21.41
C ASN A 93 9.45 13.31 -22.63
N GLY A 94 8.51 14.24 -22.79
CA GLY A 94 7.57 14.25 -23.93
C GLY A 94 6.43 13.22 -23.84
N ARG A 95 6.27 12.52 -22.71
CA ARG A 95 5.17 11.56 -22.51
C ARG A 95 3.89 12.26 -22.05
N ASP A 96 2.76 11.95 -22.69
CA ASP A 96 1.45 12.40 -22.23
C ASP A 96 0.96 11.49 -21.08
N PHE A 97 0.61 12.13 -19.96
CA PHE A 97 0.09 11.50 -18.76
C PHE A 97 -1.32 12.00 -18.43
N PHE A 98 -1.94 12.79 -19.31
CA PHE A 98 -3.30 13.27 -19.12
C PHE A 98 -4.34 12.18 -19.42
N HIS A 99 -4.12 11.39 -20.46
CA HIS A 99 -4.96 10.24 -20.79
C HIS A 99 -4.56 9.01 -19.96
N ASN A 100 -5.52 8.34 -19.32
CA ASN A 100 -5.28 7.16 -18.49
C ASN A 100 -6.45 6.16 -18.52
N PRO A 101 -6.22 4.89 -18.91
CA PRO A 101 -5.02 4.42 -19.62
C PRO A 101 -4.85 5.11 -20.99
N ALA A 102 -3.68 4.98 -21.61
CA ALA A 102 -3.32 5.71 -22.84
C ALA A 102 -4.26 5.46 -24.04
N ASN A 103 -5.00 4.34 -24.04
CA ASN A 103 -5.98 3.96 -25.08
C ASN A 103 -7.41 3.82 -24.53
N GLY A 104 -7.68 4.36 -23.33
CA GLY A 104 -8.96 4.25 -22.63
C GLY A 104 -10.04 5.19 -23.13
#